data_AF-A0A4Y2AVX2-F1
#
_entry.id   AF-A0A4Y2AVX2-F1
#
_cell.length_a   1.000
_cell.length_b   1.000
_cell.length_c   1.000
_cell.angle_alpha   90.00
_cell.angle_beta   90.00
_cell.angle_gamma   90.00
#
_symmetry.space_group_name_H-M   'P 1'
#
loop_
_entity.id
_entity.type
_entity.pdbx_description
1 polymer ?
#
loop_
_entity_poly.entity_id
_entity_poly.type
_entity_poly.pdbx_seq_one_letter_code
_entity_poly.pdbx_strand_id
1 'polypeptide(L)'
;MKYTRQGKILFTTKDPLCAVQLLSLTKFMETDISTDVIWENICSRFLIFDIPVNTPMEELAEEIQGKNDMNVIEMRRFLKQNSVKDMSPVLITVLGITIPDEIKIWFINQKIQHFIDRPRQCTKCYSLAHASRICDKTTICFLCSEEHVGPCQGPEKCINCQGPHNAKSNSCPAYIKEKKILEFKCRNHITTREA
;
A
#
# COMPACT_ATOMS: atom_id res chain seq x y z
N MET A 1 -24.53 4.69 1.82
CA MET A 1 -23.72 3.54 1.35
C MET A 1 -22.44 4.09 0.73
N LYS A 2 -21.26 3.64 1.16
CA LYS A 2 -19.96 4.08 0.62
C LYS A 2 -19.52 3.14 -0.50
N TYR A 3 -18.80 3.66 -1.50
CA TYR A 3 -18.26 2.87 -2.60
C TYR A 3 -16.76 3.12 -2.77
N THR A 4 -16.02 2.09 -3.17
CA THR A 4 -14.63 2.24 -3.60
C THR A 4 -14.54 2.96 -4.96
N ARG A 5 -13.35 3.41 -5.36
CA ARG A 5 -13.12 3.98 -6.71
C ARG A 5 -13.43 2.99 -7.84
N GLN A 6 -13.50 1.69 -7.52
CA GLN A 6 -13.82 0.60 -8.46
C GLN A 6 -15.30 0.21 -8.42
N GLY A 7 -16.16 0.98 -7.73
CA GLY A 7 -17.61 0.71 -7.66
C GLY A 7 -18.01 -0.40 -6.68
N LYS A 8 -17.08 -0.96 -5.88
CA LYS A 8 -17.42 -1.96 -4.84
C LYS A 8 -18.13 -1.30 -3.66
N ILE A 9 -19.13 -1.97 -3.08
CA ILE A 9 -19.83 -1.51 -1.88
C ILE A 9 -18.91 -1.68 -0.66
N LEU A 10 -18.84 -0.65 0.19
CA LEU A 10 -18.10 -0.67 1.44
C LEU A 10 -19.08 -0.75 2.62
N PHE A 11 -18.87 -1.75 3.46
CA PHE A 11 -19.52 -1.89 4.77
C PHE A 11 -18.50 -1.64 5.88
N THR A 12 -18.95 -0.96 6.94
CA THR A 12 -18.14 -0.70 8.14
C THR A 12 -19.00 -1.01 9.34
N THR A 13 -18.48 -1.83 10.25
CA THR A 13 -19.13 -2.19 11.50
C THR A 13 -18.11 -2.10 12.63
N LYS A 14 -18.60 -1.80 13.84
CA LYS A 14 -17.79 -1.85 15.07
C LYS A 14 -17.85 -3.24 15.72
N ASP A 15 -18.80 -4.08 15.31
CA ASP A 15 -18.97 -5.42 15.84
C ASP A 15 -18.17 -6.44 15.00
N PRO A 16 -17.14 -7.08 15.58
CA PRO A 16 -16.34 -8.07 14.86
C PRO A 16 -17.16 -9.31 14.45
N LEU A 17 -18.21 -9.69 15.19
CA LEU A 17 -19.05 -10.82 14.83
C LEU A 17 -19.84 -10.52 13.55
N CYS A 18 -20.44 -9.34 13.48
CA CYS A 18 -21.06 -8.83 12.26
C CYS A 18 -20.07 -8.80 11.08
N ALA A 19 -18.82 -8.38 11.30
CA ALA A 19 -17.80 -8.38 10.24
C ALA A 19 -17.52 -9.80 9.71
N VAL A 20 -17.33 -10.78 10.60
CA VAL A 20 -17.10 -12.18 10.23
C VAL A 20 -18.30 -12.77 9.48
N GLN A 21 -19.52 -12.48 9.94
CA GLN A 21 -20.74 -12.91 9.25
C GLN A 21 -20.82 -12.32 7.84
N LEU A 22 -20.55 -11.01 7.68
CA LEU A 22 -20.52 -10.37 6.37
C LEU A 22 -19.47 -11.01 5.46
N LEU A 23 -18.29 -11.36 5.98
CA LEU A 23 -17.24 -12.03 5.19
C LEU A 23 -17.61 -13.45 4.78
N SER A 24 -18.51 -14.12 5.50
CA SER A 24 -19.00 -15.45 5.13
C SER A 24 -20.05 -15.46 4.02
N LEU A 25 -20.60 -14.28 3.65
CA LEU A 25 -21.64 -14.18 2.63
C LEU A 25 -21.07 -14.44 1.23
N THR A 26 -21.69 -15.39 0.52
CA THR A 26 -21.42 -15.69 -0.90
C THR A 26 -22.56 -15.27 -1.81
N LYS A 27 -23.74 -14.98 -1.24
CA LYS A 27 -24.93 -14.49 -1.95
C LYS A 27 -25.58 -13.37 -1.17
N PHE A 28 -26.10 -12.39 -1.90
CA PHE A 28 -26.97 -11.36 -1.37
C PHE A 28 -28.23 -11.29 -2.23
N MET A 29 -29.37 -11.67 -1.64
CA MET A 29 -30.57 -12.01 -2.38
C MET A 29 -30.25 -13.11 -3.43
N GLU A 30 -30.58 -12.90 -4.70
CA GLU A 30 -30.32 -13.83 -5.80
C GLU A 30 -29.01 -13.53 -6.55
N THR A 31 -28.20 -12.59 -6.05
CA THR A 31 -26.94 -12.20 -6.70
C THR A 31 -25.76 -12.84 -5.97
N ASP A 32 -24.89 -13.52 -6.73
CA ASP A 32 -23.62 -14.00 -6.22
C ASP A 32 -22.70 -12.83 -5.89
N ILE A 33 -22.10 -12.88 -4.70
CA ILE A 33 -21.20 -11.84 -4.20
C ILE A 33 -19.89 -12.44 -3.72
N SER A 34 -18.85 -11.61 -3.71
CA SER A 34 -17.57 -11.90 -3.07
C SER A 34 -17.27 -10.78 -2.09
N THR A 35 -16.86 -11.19 -0.90
CA THR A 35 -16.56 -10.32 0.23
C THR A 35 -15.07 -10.39 0.52
N ASP A 36 -14.52 -9.28 0.98
CA ASP A 36 -13.10 -9.18 1.30
C ASP A 36 -12.90 -8.10 2.36
N VAL A 37 -11.84 -8.25 3.15
CA VAL A 37 -11.44 -7.25 4.12
C VAL A 37 -10.48 -6.29 3.45
N ILE A 38 -10.70 -4.99 3.66
CA ILE A 38 -9.69 -3.99 3.33
C ILE A 38 -8.66 -3.99 4.46
N TRP A 39 -7.68 -4.87 4.36
CA TRP A 39 -6.63 -5.06 5.37
C TRP A 39 -5.92 -3.76 5.72
N GLU A 40 -5.75 -2.84 4.77
CA GLU A 40 -5.11 -1.55 5.02
C GLU A 40 -5.91 -0.64 5.97
N ASN A 41 -7.17 -0.94 6.26
CA ASN A 41 -8.00 -0.18 7.19
C ASN A 41 -8.01 -0.76 8.62
N ILE A 42 -7.57 -2.02 8.79
CA ILE A 42 -7.57 -2.70 10.10
C ILE A 42 -6.16 -3.09 10.56
N CYS A 43 -5.16 -2.95 9.69
CA CYS A 43 -3.77 -3.22 10.00
C CYS A 43 -2.91 -1.96 9.85
N SER A 44 -1.85 -1.92 10.64
CA SER A 44 -0.80 -0.91 10.55
C SER A 44 0.49 -1.57 10.05
N ARG A 45 1.28 -0.78 9.32
CA ARG A 45 2.57 -1.25 8.79
C ARG A 45 3.68 -0.29 9.17
N PHE A 46 4.78 -0.84 9.64
CA PHE A 46 5.97 -0.07 9.98
C PHE A 46 7.25 -0.86 9.68
N LEU A 47 8.34 -0.12 9.62
CA LEU A 47 9.69 -0.61 9.41
C LEU A 47 10.45 -0.54 10.72
N ILE A 48 11.22 -1.60 10.97
CA ILE A 48 12.33 -1.57 11.91
C ILE A 48 13.62 -1.84 11.16
N PHE A 49 14.71 -1.27 11.64
CA PHE A 49 16.03 -1.37 11.03
C PHE A 49 16.98 -2.08 11.98
N ASP A 50 18.14 -2.45 11.44
CA ASP A 50 19.30 -3.00 12.17
C ASP A 50 19.03 -4.36 12.85
N ILE A 51 18.05 -5.10 12.31
CA ILE A 51 17.81 -6.49 12.67
C ILE A 51 18.77 -7.38 11.87
N PRO A 52 19.61 -8.20 12.55
CA PRO A 52 20.53 -9.12 11.87
C PRO A 52 19.81 -9.98 10.85
N VAL A 53 20.37 -10.13 9.65
CA VAL A 53 19.72 -10.86 8.54
C VAL A 53 19.48 -12.34 8.85
N ASN A 54 20.30 -12.92 9.72
CA ASN A 54 20.18 -14.32 10.14
C ASN A 54 19.15 -14.53 11.25
N THR A 55 18.53 -13.46 11.79
CA THR A 55 17.46 -13.59 12.77
C THR A 55 16.21 -14.18 12.10
N PRO A 56 15.72 -15.35 12.56
CA PRO A 56 14.47 -15.95 12.07
C PRO A 56 13.28 -15.01 12.26
N MET A 57 12.36 -14.97 11.30
CA MET A 57 11.19 -14.09 11.38
C MET A 57 10.22 -14.54 12.46
N GLU A 58 10.13 -15.84 12.70
CA GLU A 58 9.28 -16.45 13.73
C GLU A 58 9.74 -16.04 15.14
N GLU A 59 11.05 -16.15 15.42
CA GLU A 59 11.65 -15.72 16.70
C GLU A 59 11.42 -14.22 16.94
N LEU A 60 11.63 -13.41 15.91
CA LEU A 60 11.43 -11.96 16.01
C LEU A 60 9.94 -11.61 16.22
N ALA A 61 9.03 -12.34 15.59
CA ALA A 61 7.60 -12.16 15.80
C ALA A 61 7.19 -12.51 17.23
N GLU A 62 7.70 -13.61 17.79
CA GLU A 62 7.44 -14.01 19.19
C GLU A 62 7.96 -12.95 20.17
N GLU A 63 9.18 -12.43 19.97
CA GLU A 63 9.74 -11.38 20.81
C GLU A 63 8.89 -10.10 20.76
N ILE A 64 8.51 -9.64 19.56
CA ILE A 64 7.70 -8.43 19.41
C ILE A 64 6.34 -8.59 20.07
N GLN A 65 5.64 -9.70 19.81
CA GLN A 65 4.32 -9.95 20.40
C GLN A 65 4.39 -10.07 21.92
N GLY A 66 5.42 -10.77 22.44
CA GLY A 66 5.61 -10.99 23.87
C GLY A 66 6.00 -9.73 24.66
N LYS A 67 6.55 -8.70 24.00
CA LYS A 67 6.97 -7.45 24.67
C LYS A 67 6.07 -6.23 24.41
N ASN A 68 5.24 -6.23 23.37
CA ASN A 68 4.61 -5.00 22.87
C ASN A 68 3.08 -4.98 22.84
N ASP A 69 2.37 -6.02 23.30
CA ASP A 69 0.90 -6.12 23.14
C ASP A 69 0.45 -5.83 21.69
N MET A 70 1.14 -6.47 20.75
CA MET A 70 0.88 -6.36 19.32
C MET A 70 0.56 -7.73 18.76
N ASN A 71 -0.34 -7.79 17.78
CA ASN A 71 -0.63 -9.01 17.04
C ASN A 71 0.04 -8.92 15.66
N VAL A 72 1.11 -9.68 15.46
CA VAL A 72 1.90 -9.67 14.23
C VAL A 72 1.26 -10.59 13.21
N ILE A 73 0.84 -10.01 12.07
CA ILE A 73 0.15 -10.72 10.99
C ILE A 73 1.14 -11.19 9.92
N GLU A 74 2.10 -10.34 9.59
CA GLU A 74 3.08 -10.63 8.54
C GLU A 74 4.39 -9.89 8.85
N MET A 75 5.51 -10.57 8.62
CA MET A 75 6.84 -9.97 8.64
C MET A 75 7.59 -10.37 7.37
N ARG A 76 8.24 -9.40 6.74
CA ARG A 76 9.09 -9.67 5.59
C ARG A 76 10.23 -8.68 5.45
N ARG A 77 11.35 -9.16 4.94
CA ARG A 77 12.47 -8.31 4.50
C ARG A 77 12.28 -7.87 3.06
N PHE A 78 12.90 -6.76 2.71
CA PHE A 78 13.00 -6.34 1.33
C PHE A 78 14.22 -6.97 0.68
N LEU A 79 14.03 -7.53 -0.50
CA LEU A 79 15.13 -7.98 -1.36
C LEU A 79 15.78 -6.76 -2.01
N LYS A 80 17.11 -6.70 -1.99
CA LYS A 80 17.84 -5.71 -2.76
C LYS A 80 17.73 -6.04 -4.25
N GLN A 81 17.43 -5.05 -5.09
CA GLN A 81 17.44 -5.24 -6.55
C GLN A 81 18.79 -5.81 -7.00
N ASN A 82 18.73 -6.91 -7.75
CA ASN A 82 19.90 -7.61 -8.30
C ASN A 82 20.86 -8.22 -7.25
N SER A 83 20.40 -8.50 -6.03
CA SER A 83 21.21 -9.30 -5.09
C SER A 83 20.37 -10.18 -4.18
N VAL A 84 20.87 -11.36 -3.86
CA VAL A 84 20.26 -12.32 -2.91
C VAL A 84 20.48 -11.91 -1.45
N LYS A 85 21.21 -10.80 -1.18
CA LYS A 85 21.41 -10.32 0.18
C LYS A 85 20.18 -9.55 0.66
N ASP A 86 19.62 -10.02 1.77
CA ASP A 86 18.53 -9.33 2.46
C ASP A 86 18.95 -7.92 2.88
N MET A 87 18.00 -6.98 2.80
CA MET A 87 18.19 -5.64 3.35
C MET A 87 17.79 -5.59 4.84
N SER A 88 18.41 -4.66 5.56
CA SER A 88 18.20 -4.39 6.99
C SER A 88 16.74 -4.08 7.39
N PRO A 89 15.89 -3.38 6.60
CA PRO A 89 14.54 -3.10 7.06
C PRO A 89 13.64 -4.33 7.02
N VAL A 90 13.05 -4.64 8.16
CA VAL A 90 11.93 -5.59 8.28
C VAL A 90 10.63 -4.79 8.21
N LEU A 91 9.78 -5.11 7.24
CA LEU A 91 8.41 -4.63 7.19
C LEU A 91 7.55 -5.52 8.08
N ILE A 92 6.85 -4.90 9.01
CA ILE A 92 5.96 -5.57 9.95
C ILE A 92 4.54 -5.08 9.69
N THR A 93 3.62 -6.01 9.54
CA THR A 93 2.18 -5.77 9.50
C THR A 93 1.57 -6.27 10.80
N VAL A 94 0.90 -5.39 11.53
CA VAL A 94 0.19 -5.74 12.76
C VAL A 94 -1.30 -5.45 12.65
N LEU A 95 -2.10 -6.26 13.32
CA LEU A 95 -3.52 -5.99 13.48
C LEU A 95 -3.70 -4.82 14.44
N GLY A 96 -4.52 -3.85 14.06
CA GLY A 96 -4.74 -2.62 14.80
C GLY A 96 -4.33 -1.38 14.00
N ILE A 97 -4.96 -0.27 14.34
CA ILE A 97 -4.76 1.06 13.71
C ILE A 97 -3.96 2.02 14.61
N THR A 98 -3.44 1.52 15.73
CA THR A 98 -2.64 2.30 16.67
C THR A 98 -1.30 1.61 16.79
N ILE A 99 -0.24 2.29 16.35
CA ILE A 99 1.14 1.82 16.52
C ILE A 99 1.90 2.79 17.42
N PRO A 100 2.74 2.28 18.33
CA PRO A 100 3.56 3.12 19.19
C PRO A 100 4.72 3.74 18.40
N ASP A 101 5.30 4.84 18.87
CA ASP A 101 6.48 5.45 18.24
C ASP A 101 7.75 4.59 18.36
N GLU A 102 7.78 3.71 19.37
CA GLU A 102 8.86 2.77 19.64
C GLU A 102 8.30 1.43 20.13
N ILE A 103 9.04 0.37 19.85
CA ILE A 103 8.75 -0.98 20.34
C ILE A 103 9.96 -1.54 21.07
N LYS A 104 9.72 -2.40 22.06
CA LYS A 104 10.75 -3.14 22.74
C LYS A 104 11.11 -4.39 21.94
N ILE A 105 12.39 -4.53 21.63
CA ILE A 105 12.95 -5.74 21.02
C ILE A 105 14.15 -6.14 21.86
N TRP A 106 14.08 -7.32 22.46
CA TRP A 106 15.06 -7.79 23.43
C TRP A 106 15.28 -6.79 24.57
N PHE A 107 16.46 -6.20 24.64
CA PHE A 107 16.89 -5.29 25.72
C PHE A 107 16.90 -3.81 25.29
N ILE A 108 16.39 -3.48 24.10
CA ILE A 108 16.39 -2.11 23.56
C ILE A 108 14.99 -1.63 23.18
N ASN A 109 14.79 -0.31 23.22
CA ASN A 109 13.64 0.35 22.60
C ASN A 109 14.04 0.79 21.20
N GLN A 110 13.39 0.21 20.19
CA GLN A 110 13.62 0.47 18.79
C GLN A 110 12.57 1.47 18.30
N LYS A 111 13.01 2.61 17.78
CA LYS A 111 12.11 3.53 17.06
C LYS A 111 11.60 2.87 15.79
N ILE A 112 10.30 3.02 15.53
CA ILE A 112 9.69 2.53 14.30
C ILE A 112 9.62 3.63 13.26
N GLN A 113 9.57 3.23 11.99
CA GLN A 113 9.28 4.14 10.88
C GLN A 113 8.00 3.69 10.19
N HIS A 114 6.98 4.55 10.15
CA HIS A 114 5.75 4.26 9.41
C HIS A 114 6.03 3.86 7.96
N PHE A 115 5.38 2.79 7.50
CA PHE A 115 5.48 2.36 6.12
C PHE A 115 4.39 3.02 5.27
N ILE A 116 4.79 4.07 4.54
CA ILE A 116 3.90 4.78 3.61
C ILE A 116 4.07 4.17 2.21
N ASP A 117 2.97 3.71 1.62
CA ASP A 117 2.96 3.20 0.25
C ASP A 117 3.40 4.29 -0.75
N ARG A 118 4.03 3.86 -1.84
CA ARG A 118 4.34 4.76 -2.96
C ARG A 118 3.13 4.85 -3.89
N PRO A 119 2.87 6.02 -4.51
CA PRO A 119 1.87 6.15 -5.55
C PRO A 119 2.08 5.09 -6.62
N ARG A 120 1.07 4.26 -6.84
CA ARG A 120 1.11 3.23 -7.89
C ARG A 120 0.83 3.90 -9.23
N GLN A 121 1.71 3.64 -10.19
CA GLN A 121 1.57 4.11 -11.55
C GLN A 121 1.29 2.92 -12.47
N CYS A 122 0.28 3.05 -13.33
CA CYS A 122 -0.01 2.07 -14.36
C CYS A 122 1.18 1.94 -15.31
N THR A 123 1.63 0.72 -15.59
CA THR A 123 2.79 0.44 -16.45
C THR A 123 2.47 0.56 -17.94
N LYS A 124 1.19 0.55 -18.32
CA LYS A 124 0.73 0.72 -19.72
C LYS A 124 0.49 2.19 -20.06
N CYS A 125 -0.34 2.88 -19.27
CA CYS A 125 -0.78 4.24 -19.57
C CYS A 125 -0.22 5.32 -18.62
N TYR A 126 0.65 4.97 -17.68
CA TYR A 126 1.29 5.89 -16.72
C TYR A 126 0.34 6.72 -15.84
N SER A 127 -0.95 6.38 -15.84
CA SER A 127 -1.94 6.99 -14.96
C SER A 127 -1.73 6.56 -13.50
N LEU A 128 -1.94 7.50 -12.57
CA LEU A 128 -1.98 7.24 -11.14
C LEU A 128 -3.36 6.78 -10.64
N ALA A 129 -4.38 6.76 -11.51
CA ALA A 129 -5.77 6.54 -11.09
C ALA A 129 -6.14 5.06 -10.89
N HIS A 130 -5.38 4.13 -11.49
CA HIS A 130 -5.69 2.71 -11.45
C HIS A 130 -4.43 1.83 -11.45
N ALA A 131 -4.59 0.59 -11.01
CA ALA A 131 -3.53 -0.42 -11.08
C ALA A 131 -3.43 -1.00 -12.49
N SER A 132 -2.20 -1.33 -12.95
CA SER A 132 -1.95 -1.85 -14.30
C SER A 132 -2.81 -3.04 -14.71
N ARG A 133 -3.17 -3.90 -13.75
CA ARG A 133 -3.98 -5.11 -13.99
C ARG A 133 -5.42 -4.84 -14.47
N ILE A 134 -5.95 -3.63 -14.19
CA ILE A 134 -7.31 -3.22 -14.58
C ILE A 134 -7.25 -2.24 -15.77
N CYS A 135 -6.05 -1.98 -16.32
CA CYS A 135 -5.89 -1.07 -17.43
C CYS A 135 -6.32 -1.73 -18.74
N ASP A 136 -7.37 -1.15 -19.33
CA ASP A 136 -7.93 -1.44 -20.65
C ASP A 136 -7.35 -0.57 -21.78
N LYS A 137 -6.61 0.49 -21.44
CA LYS A 137 -5.97 1.40 -22.39
C LYS A 137 -4.78 0.76 -23.12
N THR A 138 -4.50 1.29 -24.32
CA THR A 138 -3.28 1.00 -25.07
C THR A 138 -2.03 1.52 -24.34
N THR A 139 -0.88 0.97 -24.69
CA THR A 139 0.40 1.41 -24.14
C THR A 139 0.76 2.76 -24.76
N ILE A 140 0.98 3.77 -23.92
CA ILE A 140 1.40 5.10 -24.37
C ILE A 140 2.85 5.35 -24.00
N CYS A 141 3.47 6.36 -24.61
CA CYS A 141 4.81 6.77 -24.26
C CYS A 141 4.86 7.54 -22.92
N PHE A 142 5.78 7.19 -22.03
CA PHE A 142 5.93 7.91 -20.75
C PHE A 142 6.47 9.34 -20.92
N LEU A 143 7.12 9.65 -22.05
CA LEU A 143 7.69 10.98 -22.32
C LEU A 143 6.60 11.95 -22.79
N CYS A 144 5.86 11.61 -23.84
CA CYS A 144 4.89 12.50 -24.48
C CYS A 144 3.41 12.16 -24.21
N SER A 145 3.12 11.04 -23.54
CA SER A 145 1.76 10.54 -23.26
C SER A 145 0.91 10.17 -24.48
N GLU A 146 1.52 10.03 -25.65
CA GLU A 146 0.85 9.62 -26.90
C GLU A 146 1.26 8.20 -27.30
N GLU A 147 0.45 7.57 -28.16
CA GLU A 147 0.74 6.26 -28.74
C GLU A 147 1.65 6.42 -29.97
N HIS A 148 2.80 5.75 -29.98
CA HIS A 148 3.69 5.72 -31.13
C HIS A 148 4.60 4.48 -31.12
N VAL A 149 5.08 4.11 -32.31
CA VAL A 149 6.08 3.05 -32.50
C VAL A 149 7.44 3.70 -32.76
N GLY A 150 8.49 3.22 -32.09
CA GLY A 150 9.84 3.75 -32.23
C GLY A 150 10.20 4.89 -31.25
N PRO A 151 11.35 5.55 -31.44
CA PRO A 151 11.83 6.57 -30.52
C PRO A 151 10.89 7.77 -30.45
N CYS A 152 10.66 8.28 -29.24
CA CYS A 152 9.80 9.43 -29.02
C CYS A 152 10.42 10.71 -29.61
N GLN A 153 9.66 11.41 -30.45
CA GLN A 153 10.03 12.71 -31.03
C GLN A 153 9.14 13.86 -30.52
N GLY A 154 8.11 13.54 -29.71
CA GLY A 154 7.19 14.52 -29.17
C GLY A 154 7.79 15.29 -27.98
N PRO A 155 7.30 16.51 -27.69
CA PRO A 155 7.68 17.22 -26.47
C PRO A 155 7.24 16.43 -25.23
N GLU A 156 7.98 16.60 -24.13
CA GLU A 156 7.59 15.98 -22.86
C GLU A 156 6.24 16.52 -22.38
N LYS A 157 5.34 15.60 -22.04
CA LYS A 157 3.99 15.90 -21.57
C LYS A 157 3.52 14.82 -20.62
N CYS A 158 3.06 15.23 -19.44
CA CYS A 158 2.63 14.32 -18.38
C CYS A 158 1.13 14.01 -18.48
N ILE A 159 0.76 12.74 -18.60
CA ILE A 159 -0.66 12.31 -18.65
C ILE A 159 -1.47 12.71 -17.41
N ASN A 160 -0.82 12.82 -16.24
CA ASN A 160 -1.51 13.04 -14.96
C ASN A 160 -1.77 14.50 -14.64
N CYS A 161 -0.90 15.43 -15.06
CA CYS A 161 -1.04 16.86 -14.78
C CYS A 161 -0.99 17.76 -16.03
N GLN A 162 -0.77 17.18 -17.21
CA GLN A 162 -0.61 17.88 -18.49
C GLN A 162 0.56 18.88 -18.55
N GLY A 163 1.50 18.79 -17.59
CA GLY A 163 2.68 19.66 -17.51
C GLY A 163 3.82 19.24 -18.45
N PRO A 164 4.81 20.14 -18.65
CA PRO A 164 5.94 19.95 -19.57
C PRO A 164 7.05 19.09 -18.94
N HIS A 165 6.71 17.84 -18.61
CA HIS A 165 7.65 16.83 -18.10
C HIS A 165 7.10 15.43 -18.38
N ASN A 166 7.96 14.42 -18.39
CA ASN A 166 7.54 13.04 -18.56
C ASN A 166 6.73 12.50 -17.36
N ALA A 167 5.88 11.50 -17.60
CA ALA A 167 4.96 10.94 -16.61
C ALA A 167 5.64 10.27 -15.40
N LYS A 168 6.95 9.98 -15.45
CA LYS A 168 7.71 9.38 -14.34
C LYS A 168 8.35 10.41 -13.41
N SER A 169 8.18 11.70 -13.68
CA SER A 169 8.79 12.76 -12.87
C SER A 169 8.24 12.78 -11.43
N ASN A 170 9.15 12.75 -10.45
CA ASN A 170 8.82 12.92 -9.02
C ASN A 170 8.40 14.35 -8.67
N SER A 171 8.67 15.33 -9.54
CA SER A 171 8.22 16.73 -9.37
C SER A 171 6.79 16.97 -9.89
N CYS A 172 6.15 15.96 -10.49
CA CYS A 172 4.79 16.06 -10.99
C CYS A 172 3.81 16.45 -9.86
N PRO A 173 3.03 17.53 -10.01
CA PRO A 173 2.06 17.95 -9.00
C PRO A 173 1.03 16.87 -8.65
N ALA A 174 0.57 16.10 -9.64
CA ALA A 174 -0.35 14.99 -9.42
C ALA A 174 0.29 13.86 -8.61
N TYR A 175 1.57 13.55 -8.87
CA TYR A 175 2.32 12.54 -8.11
C TYR A 175 2.54 12.98 -6.65
N ILE A 176 2.93 14.24 -6.45
CA ILE A 176 3.11 14.82 -5.11
C ILE A 176 1.79 14.81 -4.34
N LYS A 177 0.67 15.15 -4.99
CA LYS A 177 -0.66 15.08 -4.38
C LYS A 177 -1.00 13.66 -3.94
N GLU A 178 -0.82 12.67 -4.81
CA GLU A 178 -1.11 11.26 -4.47
C GLU A 178 -0.22 10.77 -3.31
N LYS A 179 1.06 11.18 -3.27
CA LYS A 179 1.96 10.87 -2.15
C LYS A 179 1.42 11.41 -0.82
N LYS A 180 0.92 12.66 -0.80
CA LYS A 180 0.32 13.28 0.39
C LYS A 180 -0.97 12.57 0.81
N ILE A 181 -1.80 12.15 -0.14
CA ILE A 181 -3.02 11.36 0.12
C ILE A 181 -2.64 10.03 0.80
N LEU A 182 -1.64 9.32 0.29
CA LEU A 182 -1.18 8.06 0.88
C LEU A 182 -0.59 8.24 2.30
N GLU A 183 0.16 9.32 2.52
CA GLU A 183 0.66 9.69 3.84
C GLU A 183 -0.48 9.99 4.82
N PHE A 184 -1.48 10.80 4.40
CA PHE A 184 -2.65 11.10 5.21
C PHE A 184 -3.47 9.85 5.51
N LYS A 185 -3.67 8.98 4.50
CA LYS A 185 -4.34 7.69 4.65
C LYS A 185 -3.65 6.82 5.70
N CYS A 186 -2.32 6.71 5.62
CA CYS A 186 -1.51 5.92 6.54
C CYS A 186 -1.60 6.43 7.98
N ARG A 187 -1.62 7.75 8.19
CA ARG A 187 -1.68 8.35 9.54
C ARG A 187 -3.07 8.33 10.17
N ASN A 188 -4.13 8.34 9.37
CA ASN A 188 -5.51 8.44 9.87
C ASN A 188 -6.30 7.12 9.75
N HIS A 189 -5.73 6.08 9.12
CA HIS A 189 -6.37 4.78 8.91
C HIS A 189 -7.74 4.85 8.19
N ILE A 190 -7.82 5.73 7.21
CA ILE A 190 -9.02 5.94 6.38
C ILE A 190 -8.87 5.35 4.98
N THR A 191 -9.93 5.31 4.20
CA THR A 191 -9.87 4.88 2.80
C THR A 191 -9.31 5.97 1.89
N THR A 192 -8.79 5.59 0.71
CA THR A 192 -8.32 6.55 -0.33
C THR A 192 -9.43 7.45 -0.89
N ARG A 193 -10.70 7.18 -0.59
CA ARG A 193 -11.82 8.06 -0.95
C ARG A 193 -12.10 9.10 0.14
N GLU A 194 -11.77 8.79 1.39
CA GLU A 194 -11.94 9.68 2.54
C GLU A 194 -10.75 10.64 2.71
N ALA A 195 -9.57 10.24 2.24
CA ALA A 195 -8.38 11.08 2.12
C ALA A 195 -8.43 11.99 0.88
#